data_AF-R5ITB1-F1
#
_entry.id   AF-R5ITB1-F1
#
_cell.length_a   1.000
_cell.length_b   1.000
_cell.length_c   1.000
_cell.angle_alpha   90.00
_cell.angle_beta   90.00
_cell.angle_gamma   90.00
#
_symmetry.space_group_name_H-M   'P 1'
#
loop_
_entity.id
_entity.type
_entity.pdbx_description
1 polymer ?
#
loop_
_entity_poly.entity_id
_entity_poly.type
_entity_poly.pdbx_seq_one_letter_code
_entity_poly.pdbx_strand_id
1 'polypeptide(L)'
;MKKLAELKCGARFTYAGVEWVKLDNTDGGALVLTAEPVFERAFDEENCNDWRKSSLRRELNGPFLDALIAEGADRAAFLDLETDLTADDGMTDYGTATDKIALISDGLYRKFRALIPKIGCWWWTLTPWTCDPEYSCRVRRVNSSGALDNDGAYYGAAACARFAI
;
A
#
# COMPACT_ATOMS: atom_id res chain seq x y z
N MET A 1 2.20 -4.76 26.30
CA MET A 1 1.67 -4.80 24.92
C MET A 1 1.49 -6.26 24.53
N LYS A 2 0.35 -6.66 23.94
CA LYS A 2 0.23 -8.02 23.37
C LYS A 2 1.22 -8.13 22.20
N LYS A 3 1.83 -9.30 22.01
CA LYS A 3 2.71 -9.50 20.85
C LYS A 3 1.86 -9.42 19.58
N LEU A 4 2.40 -8.84 18.51
CA LEU A 4 1.67 -8.70 17.24
C LEU A 4 1.12 -10.04 16.70
N ALA A 5 1.86 -11.13 16.92
CA ALA A 5 1.44 -12.49 16.61
C ALA A 5 0.12 -12.92 17.30
N GLU A 6 -0.17 -12.40 18.49
CA GLU A 6 -1.36 -12.74 19.29
C GLU A 6 -2.59 -11.90 18.92
N LEU A 7 -2.41 -10.82 18.14
CA LEU A 7 -3.53 -10.01 17.68
C LEU A 7 -4.32 -10.76 16.60
N LYS A 8 -5.65 -10.66 16.66
CA LYS A 8 -6.55 -11.19 15.62
C LYS A 8 -6.46 -10.31 14.37
N CYS A 9 -6.65 -10.88 13.18
CA CYS A 9 -6.84 -10.07 11.98
C CYS A 9 -8.06 -9.12 12.16
N GLY A 10 -7.93 -7.91 11.67
CA GLY A 10 -8.85 -6.79 11.91
C GLY A 10 -8.56 -6.01 13.21
N ALA A 11 -7.69 -6.49 14.09
CA ALA A 11 -7.30 -5.72 15.27
C ALA A 11 -6.46 -4.50 14.88
N ARG A 12 -6.73 -3.38 15.56
CA ARG A 12 -5.95 -2.15 15.45
C ARG A 12 -4.84 -2.10 16.51
N PHE A 13 -3.72 -1.51 16.17
CA PHE A 13 -2.61 -1.27 17.10
C PHE A 13 -1.77 -0.08 16.64
N THR A 14 -1.06 0.55 17.56
CA THR A 14 -0.14 1.66 17.25
C THR A 14 1.29 1.15 17.18
N TYR A 15 2.02 1.58 16.15
CA TYR A 15 3.45 1.33 15.98
C TYR A 15 4.10 2.53 15.30
N ALA A 16 5.17 3.05 15.90
CA ALA A 16 5.90 4.24 15.44
C ALA A 16 4.99 5.44 15.12
N GLY A 17 4.12 5.78 16.07
CA GLY A 17 3.21 6.92 15.96
C GLY A 17 2.01 6.74 15.00
N VAL A 18 1.93 5.62 14.28
CA VAL A 18 0.86 5.35 13.29
C VAL A 18 -0.07 4.25 13.77
N GLU A 19 -1.38 4.38 13.50
CA GLU A 19 -2.35 3.31 13.74
C GLU A 19 -2.41 2.35 12.54
N TRP A 20 -2.30 1.06 12.82
CA TRP A 20 -2.26 -0.02 11.85
C TRP A 20 -3.37 -1.04 12.11
N VAL A 21 -3.81 -1.70 11.04
CA VAL A 21 -4.74 -2.83 11.06
C VAL A 21 -4.00 -4.08 10.64
N LYS A 22 -4.09 -5.14 11.44
CA LYS A 22 -3.56 -6.45 11.09
C LYS A 22 -4.45 -7.12 10.03
N LEU A 23 -3.90 -7.46 8.87
CA LEU A 23 -4.63 -8.12 7.78
C LEU A 23 -4.45 -9.64 7.79
N ASP A 24 -3.22 -10.11 7.97
CA ASP A 24 -2.88 -11.54 7.92
C ASP A 24 -1.65 -11.85 8.80
N ASN A 25 -1.40 -13.12 9.06
CA ASN A 25 -0.11 -13.57 9.57
C ASN A 25 0.83 -13.88 8.40
N THR A 26 2.12 -13.64 8.58
CA THR A 26 3.17 -14.06 7.62
C THR A 26 4.17 -14.97 8.33
N ASP A 27 5.05 -15.62 7.56
CA ASP A 27 6.15 -16.38 8.14
C ASP A 27 7.07 -15.44 8.92
N GLY A 28 6.99 -15.51 10.24
CA GLY A 28 7.78 -14.68 11.16
C GLY A 28 7.16 -13.34 11.57
N GLY A 29 5.94 -13.01 11.11
CA GLY A 29 5.37 -11.68 11.32
C GLY A 29 3.87 -11.53 11.03
N ALA A 30 3.46 -10.36 10.57
CA ALA A 30 2.11 -10.04 10.14
C ALA A 30 2.10 -9.07 8.94
N LEU A 31 1.11 -9.23 8.07
CA LEU A 31 0.79 -8.23 7.06
C LEU A 31 -0.12 -7.17 7.66
N VAL A 32 0.26 -5.90 7.54
CA VAL A 32 -0.46 -4.78 8.16
C VAL A 32 -0.71 -3.66 7.16
N LEU A 33 -1.75 -2.86 7.40
CA LEU A 33 -2.14 -1.69 6.59
C LEU A 33 -2.45 -0.53 7.53
N THR A 34 -2.12 0.70 7.15
CA THR A 34 -2.51 1.88 7.96
C THR A 34 -4.03 1.97 8.09
N ALA A 35 -4.50 2.34 9.28
CA ALA A 35 -5.93 2.50 9.54
C ALA A 35 -6.51 3.76 8.88
N GLU A 36 -5.65 4.75 8.67
CA GLU A 36 -5.92 6.05 8.02
C GLU A 36 -4.83 6.35 6.98
N PRO A 37 -5.01 7.31 6.06
CA PRO A 37 -3.98 7.74 5.13
C PRO A 37 -2.81 8.36 5.86
N VAL A 38 -1.59 8.05 5.42
CA VAL A 38 -0.37 8.65 6.00
C VAL A 38 -0.08 10.03 5.39
N PHE A 39 -0.54 10.25 4.16
CA PHE A 39 -0.47 11.53 3.47
C PHE A 39 -1.31 11.49 2.18
N GLU A 40 -1.53 12.67 1.60
CA GLU A 40 -2.13 12.85 0.27
C GLU A 40 -1.05 13.22 -0.75
N ARG A 41 -0.84 12.36 -1.75
CA ARG A 41 0.18 12.51 -2.80
C ARG A 41 -0.29 11.93 -4.12
N ALA A 42 0.34 12.38 -5.21
CA ALA A 42 0.24 11.68 -6.48
C ALA A 42 0.73 10.24 -6.34
N PHE A 43 0.19 9.33 -7.15
CA PHE A 43 0.81 8.02 -7.30
C PHE A 43 2.20 8.20 -7.90
N ASP A 44 2.27 8.97 -8.99
CA ASP A 44 3.53 9.35 -9.61
C ASP A 44 3.45 10.76 -10.19
N GLU A 45 4.46 11.57 -9.87
CA GLU A 45 4.54 12.97 -10.33
C GLU A 45 4.82 13.08 -11.84
N GLU A 46 5.42 12.05 -12.45
CA GLU A 46 5.64 11.97 -13.90
C GLU A 46 4.49 11.24 -14.62
N ASN A 47 3.38 11.00 -13.91
CA ASN A 47 2.16 10.40 -14.44
C ASN A 47 2.34 8.96 -14.97
N CYS A 48 3.24 8.18 -14.38
CA CYS A 48 3.46 6.77 -14.71
C CYS A 48 2.73 5.84 -13.73
N ASN A 49 2.04 4.81 -14.25
CA ASN A 49 1.34 3.81 -13.46
C ASN A 49 2.21 2.62 -13.04
N ASP A 50 3.49 2.60 -13.45
CA ASP A 50 4.45 1.57 -13.03
C ASP A 50 4.95 1.87 -11.61
N TRP A 51 4.45 1.11 -10.63
CA TRP A 51 4.81 1.24 -9.22
C TRP A 51 6.32 1.35 -8.98
N ARG A 52 7.13 0.59 -9.75
CA ARG A 52 8.58 0.54 -9.59
C ARG A 52 9.24 1.90 -9.81
N LYS A 53 8.64 2.74 -10.65
CA LYS A 53 9.10 4.08 -11.03
C LYS A 53 8.43 5.21 -10.24
N SER A 54 7.35 4.89 -9.51
CA SER A 54 6.49 5.89 -8.89
C SER A 54 7.20 6.75 -7.83
N SER A 55 6.88 8.04 -7.79
CA SER A 55 7.32 8.95 -6.71
C SER A 55 6.79 8.53 -5.35
N LEU A 56 5.58 7.99 -5.29
CA LEU A 56 4.96 7.50 -4.06
C LEU A 56 5.74 6.31 -3.44
N ARG A 57 6.27 5.41 -4.27
CA ARG A 57 7.15 4.33 -3.80
C ARG A 57 8.43 4.87 -3.15
N ARG A 58 9.03 5.91 -3.74
CA ARG A 58 10.23 6.56 -3.19
C ARG A 58 9.93 7.24 -1.85
N GLU A 59 8.79 7.92 -1.75
CA GLU A 59 8.35 8.55 -0.50
C GLU A 59 8.15 7.52 0.62
N LEU A 60 7.46 6.40 0.31
CA LEU A 60 7.18 5.34 1.30
C LEU A 60 8.45 4.65 1.80
N ASN A 61 9.39 4.32 0.91
CA ASN A 61 10.61 3.56 1.27
C ASN A 61 11.80 4.46 1.68
N GLY A 62 11.67 5.77 1.54
CA GLY A 62 12.66 6.76 1.98
C GLY A 62 12.12 7.60 3.14
N PRO A 63 11.66 8.84 2.89
CA PRO A 63 11.22 9.77 3.94
C PRO A 63 10.25 9.18 4.96
N PHE A 64 9.23 8.43 4.53
CA PHE A 64 8.25 7.87 5.46
C PHE A 64 8.82 6.74 6.31
N LEU A 65 9.57 5.80 5.72
CA LEU A 65 10.26 4.75 6.48
C LEU A 65 11.26 5.35 7.48
N ASP A 66 12.01 6.37 7.07
CA ASP A 66 12.96 7.06 7.96
C ASP A 66 12.24 7.79 9.10
N ALA A 67 11.05 8.36 8.86
CA ALA A 67 10.21 8.94 9.89
C ALA A 67 9.72 7.90 10.91
N LEU A 68 9.29 6.71 10.45
CA LEU A 68 8.90 5.62 11.36
C LEU A 68 10.08 5.18 12.24
N ILE A 69 11.29 5.10 11.67
CA ILE A 69 12.51 4.76 12.42
C ILE A 69 12.85 5.84 13.46
N ALA A 70 12.71 7.11 13.08
CA ALA A 70 12.91 8.23 14.02
C ALA A 70 11.91 8.21 15.19
N GLU A 71 10.68 7.74 14.94
CA GLU A 71 9.64 7.50 15.96
C GLU A 71 9.83 6.20 16.76
N GLY A 72 10.96 5.50 16.56
CA GLY A 72 11.37 4.34 17.35
C GLY A 72 11.04 2.98 16.72
N ALA A 73 10.68 2.92 15.43
CA ALA A 73 10.60 1.65 14.70
C ALA A 73 12.00 1.04 14.53
N ASP A 74 12.10 -0.29 14.64
CA ASP A 74 13.31 -1.00 14.25
C ASP A 74 13.29 -1.20 12.73
N ARG A 75 14.31 -0.68 12.03
CA ARG A 75 14.44 -0.86 10.58
C ARG A 75 14.45 -2.35 10.18
N ALA A 76 14.99 -3.23 11.02
CA ALA A 76 15.04 -4.67 10.76
C ALA A 76 13.67 -5.35 10.88
N ALA A 77 12.68 -4.70 11.52
CA ALA A 77 11.33 -5.22 11.59
C ALA A 77 10.58 -5.10 10.26
N PHE A 78 10.99 -4.21 9.35
CA PHE A 78 10.36 -4.07 8.03
C PHE A 78 10.93 -5.10 7.05
N LEU A 79 10.17 -6.18 6.86
CA LEU A 79 10.54 -7.29 6.00
C LEU A 79 10.42 -6.88 4.52
N ASP A 80 11.30 -7.43 3.69
CA ASP A 80 11.21 -7.26 2.24
C ASP A 80 10.03 -8.08 1.72
N LEU A 81 9.13 -7.40 1.00
CA LEU A 81 7.90 -7.99 0.48
C LEU A 81 7.88 -7.88 -1.03
N GLU A 82 8.05 -9.03 -1.69
CA GLU A 82 7.82 -9.12 -3.13
C GLU A 82 6.31 -9.04 -3.42
N THR A 83 5.94 -8.15 -4.34
CA THR A 83 4.58 -7.95 -4.80
C THR A 83 4.52 -8.13 -6.31
N ASP A 84 3.58 -8.97 -6.75
CA ASP A 84 3.21 -9.13 -8.15
C ASP A 84 2.49 -7.88 -8.66
N LEU A 85 2.96 -7.32 -9.78
CA LEU A 85 2.44 -6.11 -10.41
C LEU A 85 1.58 -6.43 -11.64
N THR A 86 0.92 -7.59 -11.67
CA THR A 86 -0.09 -7.88 -12.70
C THR A 86 -1.14 -6.77 -12.70
N ALA A 87 -1.38 -6.21 -13.89
CA ALA A 87 -2.37 -5.19 -14.12
C ALA A 87 -3.81 -5.73 -13.97
N ASP A 88 -4.78 -4.83 -13.78
CA ASP A 88 -6.20 -5.21 -13.62
C ASP A 88 -6.76 -5.94 -14.85
N ASP A 89 -6.23 -5.65 -16.04
CA ASP A 89 -6.56 -6.35 -17.30
C ASP A 89 -5.79 -7.68 -17.51
N GLY A 90 -4.91 -8.05 -16.58
CA GLY A 90 -4.14 -9.29 -16.61
C GLY A 90 -2.78 -9.22 -17.29
N MET A 91 -2.34 -8.04 -17.77
CA MET A 91 -0.98 -7.87 -18.30
C MET A 91 0.08 -8.01 -17.19
N THR A 92 1.24 -8.58 -17.52
CA THR A 92 2.30 -8.92 -16.54
C THR A 92 3.63 -8.25 -16.83
N ASP A 93 3.68 -7.34 -17.80
CA ASP A 93 4.89 -6.70 -18.31
C ASP A 93 5.70 -5.93 -17.24
N TYR A 94 5.05 -5.47 -16.17
CA TYR A 94 5.72 -4.80 -15.06
C TYR A 94 6.34 -5.76 -14.04
N GLY A 95 6.06 -7.06 -14.12
CA GLY A 95 6.69 -8.10 -13.31
C GLY A 95 6.42 -7.94 -11.81
N THR A 96 7.48 -7.91 -11.00
CA THR A 96 7.38 -7.79 -9.53
C THR A 96 8.13 -6.57 -9.00
N ALA A 97 7.81 -6.16 -7.77
CA ALA A 97 8.58 -5.21 -6.98
C ALA A 97 8.80 -5.73 -5.57
N THR A 98 10.00 -5.54 -5.04
CA THR A 98 10.34 -5.86 -3.65
C THR A 98 10.54 -4.58 -2.88
N ASP A 99 9.71 -4.39 -1.84
CA ASP A 99 9.65 -3.16 -1.05
C ASP A 99 9.54 -3.48 0.45
N LYS A 100 9.99 -2.55 1.28
CA LYS A 100 9.71 -2.58 2.73
C LYS A 100 8.32 -2.06 3.03
N ILE A 101 7.93 -0.99 2.35
CA ILE A 101 6.61 -0.39 2.45
C ILE A 101 6.05 -0.23 1.04
N ALA A 102 4.86 -0.77 0.80
CA ALA A 102 4.15 -0.69 -0.47
C ALA A 102 2.71 -0.23 -0.25
N LEU A 103 1.96 0.02 -1.33
CA LEU A 103 0.51 0.07 -1.23
C LEU A 103 -0.07 -1.36 -1.21
N ILE A 104 -1.36 -1.48 -0.92
CA ILE A 104 -2.09 -2.72 -1.13
C ILE A 104 -2.38 -2.90 -2.64
N SER A 105 -2.41 -4.14 -3.13
CA SER A 105 -2.91 -4.43 -4.48
C SER A 105 -4.44 -4.58 -4.47
N ASP A 106 -5.08 -4.44 -5.63
CA ASP A 106 -6.52 -4.67 -5.78
C ASP A 106 -6.93 -6.08 -5.31
N GLY A 107 -6.10 -7.09 -5.58
CA GLY A 107 -6.33 -8.47 -5.13
C GLY A 107 -6.32 -8.61 -3.60
N LEU A 108 -5.32 -8.05 -2.94
CA LEU A 108 -5.24 -8.05 -1.47
C LEU A 108 -6.36 -7.20 -0.85
N TYR A 109 -6.70 -6.07 -1.47
CA TYR A 109 -7.83 -5.26 -1.03
C TYR A 109 -9.13 -6.05 -1.06
N ARG A 110 -9.44 -6.74 -2.17
CA ARG A 110 -10.64 -7.59 -2.26
C ARG A 110 -10.62 -8.71 -1.21
N LYS A 111 -9.47 -9.36 -0.99
CA LYS A 111 -9.29 -10.42 0.03
C LYS A 111 -9.58 -9.91 1.45
N PHE A 112 -9.06 -8.74 1.80
CA PHE A 112 -9.11 -8.22 3.17
C PHE A 112 -10.16 -7.13 3.39
N ARG A 113 -11.00 -6.84 2.41
CA ARG A 113 -11.99 -5.74 2.42
C ARG A 113 -12.77 -5.65 3.74
N ALA A 114 -13.20 -6.79 4.28
CA ALA A 114 -14.00 -6.83 5.52
C ALA A 114 -13.24 -6.34 6.77
N LEU A 115 -11.90 -6.33 6.72
CA LEU A 115 -11.03 -5.91 7.82
C LEU A 115 -10.59 -4.45 7.67
N ILE A 116 -10.61 -3.91 6.45
CA ILE A 116 -10.11 -2.56 6.15
C ILE A 116 -11.17 -1.53 6.55
N PRO A 117 -10.83 -0.54 7.39
CA PRO A 117 -11.75 0.55 7.75
C PRO A 117 -12.25 1.33 6.53
N LYS A 118 -13.42 1.94 6.64
CA LYS A 118 -13.84 2.95 5.67
C LYS A 118 -13.09 4.25 5.97
N ILE A 119 -12.30 4.69 5.00
CA ILE A 119 -11.38 5.83 5.15
C ILE A 119 -12.04 7.17 4.74
N GLY A 120 -13.27 7.14 4.23
CA GLY A 120 -14.05 8.35 3.90
C GLY A 120 -13.54 9.16 2.70
N CYS A 121 -12.31 8.92 2.24
CA CYS A 121 -11.73 9.45 1.01
C CYS A 121 -11.37 8.31 0.04
N TRP A 122 -10.90 8.69 -1.15
CA TRP A 122 -10.37 7.76 -2.12
C TRP A 122 -8.85 7.63 -1.98
N TRP A 123 -8.31 6.44 -2.23
CA TRP A 123 -6.91 6.12 -1.97
C TRP A 123 -6.33 5.17 -3.01
N TRP A 124 -5.02 5.29 -3.22
CA TRP A 124 -4.29 4.51 -4.23
C TRP A 124 -4.14 3.04 -3.85
N THR A 125 -4.13 2.19 -4.88
CA THR A 125 -3.52 0.86 -4.82
C THR A 125 -2.26 0.87 -5.70
N LEU A 126 -1.41 -0.15 -5.58
CA LEU A 126 -0.26 -0.29 -6.49
C LEU A 126 -0.60 -0.95 -7.83
N THR A 127 -1.85 -1.36 -8.04
CA THR A 127 -2.24 -2.10 -9.24
C THR A 127 -2.42 -1.13 -10.41
N PRO A 128 -1.67 -1.29 -11.52
CA PRO A 128 -1.92 -0.53 -12.73
C PRO A 128 -3.22 -1.00 -13.40
N TRP A 129 -3.92 -0.12 -14.12
CA TRP A 129 -5.09 -0.53 -14.90
C TRP A 129 -4.70 -1.47 -16.06
N THR A 130 -3.60 -1.14 -16.73
CA THR A 130 -2.99 -1.90 -17.83
C THR A 130 -1.50 -1.59 -17.90
N CYS A 131 -0.73 -2.45 -18.56
CA CYS A 131 0.66 -2.16 -18.94
C CYS A 131 0.78 -1.48 -20.31
N ASP A 132 -0.32 -1.31 -21.05
CA ASP A 132 -0.34 -0.66 -22.36
C ASP A 132 0.22 0.78 -22.28
N PRO A 133 1.25 1.13 -23.09
CA PRO A 133 1.81 2.46 -23.15
C PRO A 133 0.79 3.58 -23.38
N GLU A 134 -0.29 3.34 -24.13
CA GLU A 134 -1.36 4.33 -24.40
C GLU A 134 -2.06 4.78 -23.11
N TYR A 135 -2.16 3.89 -22.13
CA TYR A 135 -2.84 4.13 -20.85
C TYR A 135 -1.91 3.98 -19.65
N SER A 136 -0.61 4.19 -19.87
CA SER A 136 0.47 4.11 -18.87
C SER A 136 0.37 5.14 -17.73
N CYS A 137 -0.71 5.91 -17.67
CA CYS A 137 -1.04 6.82 -16.58
C CYS A 137 -2.18 6.34 -15.69
N ARG A 138 -2.86 5.23 -16.01
CA ARG A 138 -4.05 4.77 -15.28
C ARG A 138 -3.68 3.79 -14.17
N VAL A 139 -4.01 4.17 -12.94
CA VAL A 139 -3.76 3.39 -11.72
C VAL A 139 -5.08 3.08 -11.04
N ARG A 140 -5.19 1.88 -10.45
CA ARG A 140 -6.36 1.47 -9.67
C ARG A 140 -6.39 2.17 -8.32
N ARG A 141 -7.59 2.59 -7.92
CA ARG A 141 -7.86 3.23 -6.62
C ARG A 141 -9.10 2.64 -5.98
N VAL A 142 -9.23 2.87 -4.68
CA VAL A 142 -10.43 2.59 -3.91
C VAL A 142 -11.17 3.90 -3.66
N ASN A 143 -12.42 4.01 -4.06
CA ASN A 143 -13.27 5.17 -3.78
C ASN A 143 -13.70 5.21 -2.29
N SER A 144 -14.23 6.34 -1.83
CA SER A 144 -14.74 6.49 -0.45
C SER A 144 -15.88 5.51 -0.10
N SER A 145 -16.62 5.03 -1.10
CA SER A 145 -17.61 3.96 -0.97
C SER A 145 -16.98 2.56 -0.77
N GLY A 146 -15.68 2.45 -0.99
CA GLY A 146 -14.92 1.22 -1.12
C GLY A 146 -15.01 0.58 -2.51
N ALA A 147 -15.69 1.17 -3.50
CA ALA A 147 -15.67 0.60 -4.85
C ALA A 147 -14.29 0.77 -5.49
N LEU A 148 -13.84 -0.23 -6.26
CA LEU A 148 -12.62 -0.09 -7.06
C LEU A 148 -12.91 0.71 -8.32
N ASP A 149 -11.97 1.59 -8.67
CA ASP A 149 -12.02 2.52 -9.79
C ASP A 149 -10.60 2.76 -10.31
N ASN A 150 -10.42 3.61 -11.32
CA ASN A 150 -9.10 4.05 -11.75
C ASN A 150 -9.03 5.57 -11.89
N ASP A 151 -7.83 6.12 -11.77
CA ASP A 151 -7.58 7.54 -12.02
C ASP A 151 -6.18 7.75 -12.61
N GLY A 152 -5.90 8.97 -13.06
CA GLY A 152 -4.58 9.37 -13.55
C GLY A 152 -3.55 9.43 -12.41
N ALA A 153 -2.36 8.86 -12.64
CA ALA A 153 -1.30 8.72 -11.62
C ALA A 153 -0.83 10.07 -11.04
N TYR A 154 -0.95 11.16 -11.80
CA TYR A 154 -0.57 12.51 -11.36
C TYR A 154 -1.55 13.16 -10.37
N TYR A 155 -2.77 12.65 -10.24
CA TYR A 155 -3.76 13.23 -9.31
C TYR A 155 -3.38 12.96 -7.86
N GLY A 156 -3.60 13.92 -6.96
CA GLY A 156 -3.39 13.69 -5.54
C GLY A 156 -4.48 12.79 -4.95
N ALA A 157 -4.08 11.72 -4.26
CA ALA A 157 -4.98 10.86 -3.48
C ALA A 157 -4.37 10.47 -2.14
N ALA A 158 -5.19 9.89 -1.26
CA ALA A 158 -4.70 9.29 -0.03
C ALA A 158 -3.79 8.07 -0.32
N ALA A 159 -2.71 7.96 0.46
CA ALA A 159 -1.84 6.78 0.47
C ALA A 159 -2.06 5.99 1.77
N CYS A 160 -2.45 4.72 1.63
CA CYS A 160 -2.53 3.77 2.75
C CYS A 160 -1.36 2.79 2.64
N ALA A 161 -0.42 2.93 3.58
CA ALA A 161 0.82 2.17 3.56
C ALA A 161 0.60 0.74 4.08
N ARG A 162 1.22 -0.24 3.41
CA ARG A 162 1.20 -1.66 3.74
C ARG A 162 2.63 -2.16 3.90
N PHE A 163 2.87 -2.98 4.92
CA PHE A 163 4.14 -3.69 5.07
C PHE A 163 3.97 -5.02 5.80
N ALA A 164 5.03 -5.83 5.77
CA ALA A 164 5.16 -7.02 6.60
C ALA A 164 6.15 -6.74 7.75
N ILE A 165 5.77 -7.12 8.97
CA ILE A 165 6.51 -6.86 10.22
C ILE A 165 6.53 -8.05 11.17
#